data_AF-A0A967YFE8-F1
#
_entry.id   AF-A0A967YFE8-F1
#
_cell.length_a   1.000
_cell.length_b   1.000
_cell.length_c   1.000
_cell.angle_alpha   90.00
_cell.angle_beta   90.00
_cell.angle_gamma   90.00
#
_symmetry.space_group_name_H-M   'P 1'
#
loop_
_entity.id
_entity.type
_entity.pdbx_description
1 polymer ?
#
loop_
_entity_poly.entity_id
_entity_poly.type
_entity_poly.pdbx_seq_one_letter_code
_entity_poly.pdbx_strand_id
1 'polypeptide(L)' 'MAKDTKYIFVTGGVLSSLGKGLASAAIGALLESRGL' A
#
# COMPACT_ATOMS: atom_id res chain seq x y z
N MET A 1 19.33 8.53 13.19
CA MET A 1 18.00 8.73 13.81
C MET A 1 17.08 7.71 13.17
N ALA A 2 16.65 6.68 13.90
CA ALA A 2 15.73 5.69 13.33
C ALA A 2 14.41 6.41 13.04
N LYS A 3 13.97 6.38 11.77
CA LYS A 3 12.71 7.01 11.34
C LYS A 3 11.58 6.04 11.70
N ASP A 4 10.55 6.53 12.38
CA ASP A 4 9.42 5.67 12.75
C ASP A 4 8.76 5.05 11.52
N THR A 5 8.46 3.75 11.59
CA THR A 5 7.70 3.03 10.57
C THR A 5 6.32 3.64 10.41
N LYS A 6 5.91 3.90 9.17
CA LYS A 6 4.58 4.41 8.83
C LYS A 6 3.73 3.28 8.29
N TYR A 7 2.48 3.20 8.75
CA TYR A 7 1.53 2.16 8.37
C TYR A 7 0.43 2.76 7.50
N ILE A 8 0.10 2.07 6.41
CA ILE A 8 -1.00 2.43 5.51
C ILE A 8 -2.01 1.29 5.55
N PHE A 9 -3.23 1.58 5.99
CA PHE A 9 -4.32 0.61 6.03
C PHE A 9 -5.15 0.71 4.76
N VAL A 10 -5.20 -0.37 3.99
CA VAL A 10 -6.01 -0.47 2.78
C VAL A 10 -7.30 -1.22 3.10
N THR A 11 -8.41 -0.49 3.11
CA THR A 11 -9.76 -1.05 3.31
C THR A 11 -10.50 -1.20 1.99
N GLY A 12 -11.61 -1.94 2.00
CA GLY A 12 -12.43 -2.15 0.81
C GLY A 12 -13.90 -2.29 1.12
N GLY A 13 -14.74 -1.62 0.34
CA GLY A 13 -16.20 -1.73 0.43
C GLY A 13 -16.85 -2.30 -0.84
N VAL A 14 -18.17 -2.45 -0.78
CA VAL A 14 -19.06 -2.91 -1.86
C VAL A 14 -18.92 -4.41 -2.16
N LEU A 15 -17.91 -4.81 -2.93
CA LEU A 15 -17.71 -6.22 -3.33
C LEU A 15 -16.26 -6.68 -3.10
N SER A 16 -16.09 -8.00 -2.95
CA SER A 16 -14.78 -8.65 -2.98
C SER A 16 -14.22 -8.72 -4.42
N SER A 17 -12.93 -9.01 -4.58
CA SER A 17 -12.22 -9.12 -5.88
C SER A 17 -12.07 -7.86 -6.76
N LEU A 18 -12.28 -6.65 -6.23
CA LEU A 18 -12.00 -5.39 -6.95
C LEU A 18 -10.51 -5.05 -7.18
N GLY A 19 -9.59 -5.98 -6.88
CA GLY A 19 -8.16 -5.74 -7.08
C GLY A 19 -7.49 -4.91 -5.98
N LYS A 20 -8.02 -4.89 -4.75
CA LYS A 20 -7.42 -4.16 -3.61
C LYS A 20 -5.98 -4.58 -3.32
N GLY A 21 -5.67 -5.87 -3.45
CA GLY A 21 -4.31 -6.39 -3.31
C GLY A 21 -3.39 -5.92 -4.43
N LEU A 22 -3.89 -5.82 -5.67
CA LEU A 22 -3.11 -5.30 -6.80
C LEU A 22 -2.84 -3.81 -6.63
N ALA A 23 -3.83 -3.05 -6.17
CA ALA A 23 -3.69 -1.64 -5.85
C ALA A 23 -2.66 -1.42 -4.71
N SER A 24 -2.71 -2.21 -3.63
CA SER A 24 -1.73 -2.10 -2.54
C SER A 24 -0.32 -2.48 -2.99
N ALA A 25 -0.17 -3.49 -3.85
CA ALA A 25 1.12 -3.88 -4.42
C ALA A 25 1.70 -2.77 -5.31
N ALA A 26 0.88 -2.16 -6.17
CA ALA A 26 1.31 -1.04 -7.02
C ALA A 26 1.75 0.18 -6.19
N ILE A 27 1.05 0.48 -5.09
CA ILE A 27 1.45 1.53 -4.14
C ILE A 27 2.80 1.19 -3.51
N GLY A 28 3.01 -0.07 -3.09
CA GLY A 28 4.30 -0.54 -2.56
C GLY A 28 5.44 -0.31 -3.55
N ALA A 29 5.27 -0.75 -4.80
CA ALA A 29 6.28 -0.57 -5.85
C ALA A 29 6.63 0.91 -6.10
N LEU A 30 5.64 1.82 -6.01
CA LEU A 30 5.88 3.26 -6.13
C LEU A 30 6.68 3.83 -4.95
N LEU A 31 6.43 3.34 -3.73
CA LEU A 31 7.19 3.74 -2.54
C LEU A 31 8.63 3.25 -2.63
N GLU A 32 8.84 1.99 -3.01
CA GLU A 32 10.17 1.42 -3.24
C GLU A 32 10.94 2.21 -4.32
N SER A 33 10.27 2.56 -5.43
CA SER A 33 10.84 3.40 -6.49
C SER A 33 11.24 4.80 -6.01
N ARG A 34 10.71 5.28 -4.88
CA ARG A 34 11.07 6.56 -4.25
C ARG A 34 12.11 6.41 -3.14
N GLY A 35 12.66 5.21 -2.96
CA GLY A 35 13.63 4.90 -1.91
C GLY A 35 13.03 4.92 -0.50
N LEU A 36 11.73 4.62 -0.40
CA LEU A 36 11.01 4.47 0.88
C LEU A 36 10.88 3.02 1.29
#